data_AF-A0A2V7WDZ7-F1
#
_entry.id   AF-A0A2V7WDZ7-F1
#
_cell.length_a   1.000
_cell.length_b   1.000
_cell.length_c   1.000
_cell.angle_alpha   90.00
_cell.angle_beta   90.00
_cell.angle_gamma   90.00
#
_symmetry.space_group_name_H-M   'P 1'
#
loop_
_entity.id
_entity.type
_entity.pdbx_description
1 polymer ?
#
loop_
_entity_poly.entity_id
_entity_poly.type
_entity_poly.pdbx_seq_one_letter_code
_entity_poly.pdbx_strand_id
1 'polypeptide(L)'
;SLDALYGITVSPYRGLFYFAPVLIAALGGFVLWFRSGQQRRALVAVAIVSAAFFLFNISFNGWEGGFGIGARYLVPLIPLWGLAMLHLRGWLRTVFIVLAVLSFVFNFAAAAVDPQPSGTIPRPLTQYIFPLLIHGHFSPAVPITPPWSAATFTGHTSVNRMTHDEAIVFSRHPPGSDASEWASFNLGEPFFGPGDGRSLIPIALVIAAGLIAIARKTRSIPQS
;
A
#
# COMPACT_ATOMS: atom_id res chain seq x y z
N SER A 1 4.25 10.41 15.82
CA SER A 1 4.95 9.91 17.03
C SER A 1 6.14 9.05 16.63
N LEU A 2 7.09 8.79 17.53
CA LEU A 2 8.21 7.85 17.27
C LEU A 2 7.71 6.42 17.04
N ASP A 3 6.64 6.02 17.74
CA ASP A 3 6.02 4.71 17.58
C ASP A 3 5.42 4.52 16.19
N ALA A 4 4.76 5.53 15.64
CA ALA A 4 4.23 5.49 14.28
C ALA A 4 5.36 5.38 13.25
N LEU A 5 6.48 6.09 13.46
CA LEU A 5 7.64 6.01 12.57
C LEU A 5 8.25 4.61 12.56
N TYR A 6 8.46 4.01 13.74
CA TYR A 6 8.89 2.61 13.85
C TYR A 6 7.88 1.66 13.21
N GLY A 7 6.60 1.89 13.49
CA GLY A 7 5.45 1.13 13.00
C GLY A 7 5.39 1.05 11.48
N ILE A 8 5.58 2.16 10.77
CA ILE A 8 5.48 2.21 9.31
C ILE A 8 6.80 1.89 8.59
N THR A 9 7.94 1.80 9.29
CA THR A 9 9.24 1.54 8.66
C THR A 9 9.67 0.09 8.77
N VAL A 10 10.02 -0.37 9.97
CA VAL A 10 10.68 -1.67 10.18
C VAL A 10 9.89 -2.63 11.06
N SER A 11 8.80 -2.17 11.68
CA SER A 11 7.98 -3.00 12.55
C SER A 11 7.44 -4.24 11.82
N PRO A 12 7.35 -5.41 12.49
CA PRO A 12 6.71 -6.59 11.92
C PRO A 12 5.19 -6.44 11.74
N TYR A 13 4.58 -5.40 12.33
CA TYR A 13 3.15 -5.13 12.22
C TYR A 13 2.77 -4.46 10.88
N ARG A 14 3.36 -3.29 10.60
CA ARG A 14 3.04 -2.45 9.41
C ARG A 14 4.29 -1.95 8.66
N GLY A 15 5.47 -2.45 8.98
CA GLY A 15 6.73 -1.88 8.49
C GLY A 15 6.89 -2.00 6.98
N LEU A 16 7.06 -0.87 6.29
CA LEU A 16 7.31 -0.80 4.86
C LEU A 16 8.49 -1.70 4.43
N PHE A 17 9.62 -1.65 5.14
CA PHE A 17 10.80 -2.46 4.86
C PHE A 17 10.66 -3.91 5.30
N TYR A 18 9.71 -4.21 6.19
CA TYR A 18 9.42 -5.58 6.61
C TYR A 18 8.64 -6.33 5.53
N PHE A 19 7.60 -5.70 4.95
CA PHE A 19 6.78 -6.30 3.89
C PHE A 19 7.35 -6.09 2.48
N ALA A 20 8.11 -5.03 2.25
CA ALA A 20 8.79 -4.77 0.99
C ALA A 20 10.30 -4.51 1.20
N PRO A 21 11.09 -5.54 1.60
CA PRO A 21 12.53 -5.43 1.79
C PRO A 21 13.28 -4.83 0.59
N VAL A 22 12.77 -5.02 -0.63
CA VAL A 22 13.29 -4.39 -1.86
C VAL A 22 13.48 -2.88 -1.75
N LEU A 23 12.66 -2.18 -0.96
CA LEU A 23 12.77 -0.73 -0.76
C LEU A 23 14.02 -0.33 0.02
N ILE A 24 14.68 -1.26 0.73
CA ILE A 24 16.00 -1.03 1.31
C ILE A 24 17.03 -0.78 0.20
N ALA A 25 16.93 -1.49 -0.93
CA ALA A 25 17.81 -1.27 -2.08
C ALA A 25 17.62 0.12 -2.71
N ALA A 26 16.41 0.71 -2.62
CA ALA A 26 16.19 2.08 -3.08
C ALA A 26 17.05 3.10 -2.32
N LEU A 27 17.37 2.86 -1.04
CA LEU A 27 18.25 3.74 -0.27
C LEU A 27 19.65 3.82 -0.91
N GLY A 28 20.21 2.68 -1.32
CA GLY A 28 21.45 2.64 -2.10
C GLY A 28 21.31 3.33 -3.45
N GLY A 29 20.15 3.16 -4.10
CA GLY A 29 19.79 3.86 -5.34
C GLY A 29 19.80 5.39 -5.18
N PHE A 30 19.23 5.91 -4.10
CA PHE A 30 19.22 7.35 -3.78
C PHE A 30 20.63 7.89 -3.58
N VAL A 31 21.50 7.14 -2.88
CA VAL A 31 22.92 7.55 -2.69
C VAL A 31 23.65 7.62 -4.02
N LEU A 32 23.48 6.61 -4.89
CA LEU A 32 24.11 6.59 -6.21
C LEU A 32 23.55 7.68 -7.13
N TRP A 33 22.23 7.91 -7.09
CA TRP A 33 21.59 8.99 -7.83
C TRP A 33 22.13 10.36 -7.40
N PHE A 34 22.22 10.61 -6.09
CA PHE A 34 22.80 11.83 -5.55
C PHE A 34 24.26 12.03 -6.00
N ARG A 35 25.09 10.98 -5.91
CA ARG A 35 26.50 11.00 -6.32
C ARG A 35 26.69 11.20 -7.83
N SER A 36 25.77 10.71 -8.66
CA SER A 36 25.83 10.89 -10.11
C SER A 36 25.74 12.36 -10.53
N GLY A 37 25.14 13.21 -9.69
CA GLY A 37 24.87 14.62 -10.00
C GLY A 37 23.79 14.83 -11.07
N GLN A 38 23.23 13.77 -11.66
CA GLN A 38 22.23 13.84 -12.73
C GLN A 38 20.83 14.08 -12.16
N GLN A 39 20.01 14.85 -12.90
CA GLN A 39 18.59 15.05 -12.59
C GLN A 39 18.30 15.50 -11.15
N ARG A 40 19.15 16.37 -10.55
CA ARG A 40 19.01 16.82 -9.15
C ARG A 40 17.61 17.33 -8.80
N ARG A 41 16.94 18.02 -9.73
CA ARG A 41 15.56 18.50 -9.54
C ARG A 41 14.57 17.35 -9.32
N ALA A 42 14.71 16.26 -10.08
CA ALA A 42 13.86 15.07 -9.91
C ALA A 42 14.16 14.35 -8.60
N LEU A 43 15.44 14.20 -8.23
CA LEU A 43 15.84 13.63 -6.94
C LEU A 43 15.24 14.42 -5.76
N VAL A 44 15.36 15.75 -5.79
CA VAL A 44 14.78 16.63 -4.75
C VAL A 44 13.27 16.52 -4.72
N ALA A 45 12.60 16.49 -5.87
CA ALA A 45 11.14 16.31 -5.92
C ALA A 45 10.70 14.97 -5.29
N VAL A 46 11.36 13.86 -5.64
CA VAL A 46 11.08 12.54 -5.06
C VAL A 46 11.33 12.55 -3.55
N ALA A 47 12.41 13.18 -3.09
CA ALA A 47 12.72 13.29 -1.66
C ALA A 47 11.67 14.10 -0.89
N ILE A 48 11.23 15.24 -1.45
CA ILE A 48 10.17 16.07 -0.85
C ILE A 48 8.86 15.31 -0.78
N VAL A 49 8.44 14.65 -1.86
CA VAL A 49 7.21 13.83 -1.88
C VAL A 49 7.31 12.71 -0.86
N SER A 50 8.45 12.00 -0.81
CA SER A 50 8.66 10.95 0.19
C SER A 50 8.53 11.48 1.62
N ALA A 51 9.22 12.58 1.94
CA ALA A 51 9.13 13.22 3.24
C ALA A 51 7.69 13.64 3.59
N ALA A 52 6.95 14.22 2.64
CA ALA A 52 5.56 14.62 2.84
C ALA A 52 4.65 13.42 3.18
N PHE A 53 4.79 12.30 2.48
CA PHE A 53 4.02 11.07 2.77
C PHE A 53 4.36 10.50 4.15
N PHE A 54 5.65 10.44 4.52
CA PHE A 54 6.06 9.98 5.85
C PHE A 54 5.53 10.92 6.95
N LEU A 55 5.70 12.24 6.78
CA LEU A 55 5.23 13.26 7.73
C LEU A 55 3.71 13.20 7.91
N PHE A 56 2.97 13.08 6.82
CA PHE A 56 1.53 12.92 6.85
C PHE A 56 1.13 11.66 7.61
N ASN A 57 1.75 10.52 7.30
CA ASN A 57 1.40 9.26 7.93
C ASN A 57 1.69 9.24 9.43
N ILE A 58 2.84 9.78 9.89
CA ILE A 58 3.19 9.80 11.33
C ILE A 58 2.40 10.83 12.15
N SER A 59 1.77 11.80 11.47
CA SER A 59 0.93 12.84 12.08
C SER A 59 -0.55 12.42 12.17
N PHE A 60 -0.90 11.29 11.55
CA PHE A 60 -2.25 10.77 11.52
C PHE A 60 -2.49 9.78 12.66
N ASN A 61 -3.58 9.93 13.42
CA ASN A 61 -3.89 9.02 14.53
C ASN A 61 -4.12 7.57 14.04
N GLY A 62 -4.75 7.40 12.88
CA GLY A 62 -4.96 6.09 12.24
C GLY A 62 -3.79 5.62 11.38
N TRP A 63 -2.54 5.92 11.77
CA TRP A 63 -1.34 5.69 10.95
C TRP A 63 -1.18 4.26 10.44
N GLU A 64 -1.73 3.28 11.16
CA GLU A 64 -1.72 1.85 10.81
C GLU A 64 -2.61 1.49 9.61
N GLY A 65 -3.57 2.36 9.29
CA GLY A 65 -4.44 2.23 8.12
C GLY A 65 -5.53 1.16 8.22
N GLY A 66 -5.75 0.55 9.39
CA GLY A 66 -6.78 -0.49 9.58
C GLY A 66 -6.35 -1.86 9.05
N PHE A 67 -7.31 -2.68 8.59
CA PHE A 67 -7.10 -4.07 8.15
C PHE A 67 -6.36 -4.13 6.81
N GLY A 68 -5.22 -4.81 6.75
CA GLY A 68 -4.28 -4.72 5.61
C GLY A 68 -2.93 -5.36 5.89
N ILE A 69 -2.00 -5.23 4.96
CA ILE A 69 -0.58 -5.54 5.18
C ILE A 69 0.29 -4.32 4.86
N GLY A 70 1.43 -4.22 5.54
CA GLY A 70 2.40 -3.14 5.33
C GLY A 70 1.86 -1.73 5.62
N ALA A 71 2.65 -0.72 5.23
CA ALA A 71 2.32 0.70 5.40
C ALA A 71 1.56 1.20 4.16
N ARG A 72 0.25 0.91 4.08
CA ARG A 72 -0.57 1.18 2.87
C ARG A 72 -0.51 2.63 2.38
N TYR A 73 -0.40 3.59 3.31
CA TYR A 73 -0.34 5.01 2.96
C TYR A 73 0.97 5.39 2.26
N LEU A 74 2.01 4.56 2.37
CA LEU A 74 3.31 4.76 1.71
C LEU A 74 3.42 4.00 0.37
N VAL A 75 2.41 3.22 -0.02
CA VAL A 75 2.39 2.49 -1.31
C VAL A 75 2.62 3.41 -2.52
N PRO A 76 2.08 4.65 -2.58
CA PRO A 76 2.36 5.56 -3.69
C PRO A 76 3.85 5.91 -3.85
N LEU A 77 4.69 5.73 -2.82
CA LEU A 77 6.12 5.97 -2.90
C LEU A 77 6.88 4.86 -3.63
N ILE A 78 6.34 3.65 -3.71
CA ILE A 78 7.00 2.48 -4.34
C ILE A 78 7.47 2.79 -5.78
N PRO A 79 6.61 3.27 -6.71
CA PRO A 79 7.07 3.60 -8.06
C PRO A 79 8.09 4.74 -8.10
N LEU A 80 7.96 5.74 -7.21
CA LEU A 80 8.93 6.85 -7.12
C LEU A 80 10.30 6.36 -6.65
N TRP A 81 10.33 5.44 -5.69
CA TRP A 81 11.56 4.83 -5.20
C TRP A 81 12.15 3.85 -6.21
N GLY A 82 11.31 3.28 -7.09
CA GLY A 82 11.75 2.54 -8.28
C GLY A 82 12.69 3.35 -9.18
N LEU A 83 12.49 4.67 -9.30
CA LEU A 83 13.41 5.55 -10.05
C LEU A 83 14.82 5.58 -9.44
N ALA A 84 14.90 5.58 -8.10
CA ALA A 84 16.18 5.50 -7.42
C ALA A 84 16.87 4.15 -7.69
N MET A 85 16.10 3.06 -7.73
CA MET A 85 16.64 1.72 -8.00
C MET A 85 17.25 1.57 -9.41
N LEU A 86 16.85 2.39 -10.39
CA LEU A 86 17.45 2.39 -11.74
C LEU A 86 18.95 2.72 -11.73
N HIS A 87 19.44 3.36 -10.67
CA HIS A 87 20.84 3.75 -10.50
C HIS A 87 21.70 2.65 -9.86
N LEU A 88 21.11 1.51 -9.46
CA LEU A 88 21.85 0.39 -8.86
C LEU A 88 22.78 -0.28 -9.89
N ARG A 89 24.02 -0.57 -9.49
CA ARG A 89 25.08 -1.16 -10.33
C ARG A 89 25.89 -2.20 -9.54
N GLY A 90 26.58 -3.09 -10.25
CA GLY A 90 27.44 -4.12 -9.64
C GLY A 90 26.68 -5.05 -8.68
N TRP A 91 27.30 -5.38 -7.54
CA TRP A 91 26.74 -6.28 -6.53
C TRP A 91 25.40 -5.82 -5.94
N LEU A 92 25.12 -4.51 -5.93
CA LEU A 92 23.86 -3.96 -5.46
C LEU A 92 22.67 -4.39 -6.32
N ARG A 93 22.88 -4.72 -7.60
CA ARG A 93 21.84 -5.28 -8.46
C ARG A 93 21.44 -6.69 -8.02
N THR A 94 22.40 -7.50 -7.61
CA THR A 94 22.14 -8.83 -7.03
C THR A 94 21.36 -8.72 -5.73
N VAL A 95 21.75 -7.79 -4.86
CA VAL A 95 21.01 -7.50 -3.61
C VAL A 95 19.58 -7.08 -3.91
N PHE A 96 19.38 -6.17 -4.88
CA PHE A 96 18.05 -5.77 -5.32
C PHE A 96 17.21 -6.98 -5.77
N ILE A 97 17.76 -7.88 -6.58
CA ILE A 97 17.03 -9.06 -7.06
C ILE A 97 16.62 -9.95 -5.88
N VAL A 98 17.54 -10.26 -4.97
CA VAL A 98 17.25 -11.08 -3.78
C VAL A 98 16.15 -10.45 -2.94
N LEU A 99 16.25 -9.15 -2.65
CA LEU A 99 15.25 -8.44 -1.86
C LEU A 99 13.91 -8.31 -2.61
N ALA A 100 13.92 -8.20 -3.94
CA ALA A 100 12.72 -8.19 -4.77
C ALA A 100 12.00 -9.54 -4.73
N VAL A 101 12.73 -10.65 -4.80
CA VAL A 101 12.18 -12.00 -4.64
C VAL A 101 11.57 -12.17 -3.25
N LEU A 102 12.24 -11.71 -2.19
CA LEU A 102 11.69 -11.76 -0.83
C LEU A 102 10.42 -10.92 -0.68
N SER A 103 10.43 -9.67 -1.16
CA SER A 103 9.22 -8.83 -1.19
C SER A 103 8.08 -9.51 -1.95
N PHE A 104 8.38 -10.13 -3.09
CA PHE A 104 7.39 -10.85 -3.88
C PHE A 104 6.80 -12.00 -3.07
N VAL A 105 7.61 -12.84 -2.44
CA VAL A 105 7.12 -13.95 -1.60
C VAL A 105 6.22 -13.45 -0.48
N PHE A 106 6.57 -12.36 0.21
CA PHE A 106 5.76 -11.82 1.31
C PHE A 106 4.40 -11.29 0.84
N ASN A 107 4.40 -10.50 -0.24
CA ASN A 107 3.18 -9.92 -0.78
C ASN A 107 2.31 -10.96 -1.49
N PHE A 108 2.93 -11.94 -2.16
CA PHE A 108 2.23 -13.08 -2.74
C PHE A 108 1.55 -13.93 -1.67
N ALA A 109 2.26 -14.27 -0.59
CA ALA A 109 1.70 -15.02 0.52
C ALA A 109 0.49 -14.31 1.13
N ALA A 110 0.59 -12.99 1.35
CA ALA A 110 -0.52 -12.18 1.81
C ALA A 110 -1.68 -12.17 0.81
N ALA A 111 -1.43 -11.89 -0.47
CA ALA A 111 -2.47 -11.85 -1.49
C ALA A 111 -3.16 -13.21 -1.72
N ALA A 112 -2.43 -14.32 -1.55
CA ALA A 112 -2.94 -15.68 -1.74
C ALA A 112 -3.87 -16.15 -0.61
N VAL A 113 -3.74 -15.56 0.58
CA VAL A 113 -4.42 -16.01 1.79
C VAL A 113 -5.37 -14.95 2.33
N ASP A 114 -4.83 -13.78 2.63
CA ASP A 114 -5.56 -12.66 3.23
C ASP A 114 -4.72 -11.36 3.12
N PRO A 115 -5.07 -10.43 2.21
CA PRO A 115 -4.39 -9.15 2.08
C PRO A 115 -4.80 -8.15 3.17
N GLN A 116 -5.83 -8.44 3.96
CA GLN A 116 -6.42 -7.55 4.96
C GLN A 116 -6.51 -8.17 6.37
N PRO A 117 -5.40 -8.70 6.93
CA PRO A 117 -5.43 -9.22 8.29
C PRO A 117 -5.83 -8.14 9.30
N SER A 118 -6.52 -8.60 10.35
CA SER A 118 -7.01 -7.76 11.43
C SER A 118 -5.90 -6.97 12.11
N GLY A 119 -6.23 -5.75 12.57
CA GLY A 119 -5.30 -4.86 13.28
C GLY A 119 -4.83 -5.37 14.64
N THR A 120 -5.49 -6.39 15.18
CA THR A 120 -5.10 -6.98 16.47
C THR A 120 -3.95 -7.96 16.38
N ILE A 121 -3.56 -8.40 15.17
CA ILE A 121 -2.46 -9.35 14.95
C ILE A 121 -1.12 -8.58 14.90
N PRO A 122 -0.21 -8.72 15.90
CA PRO A 122 0.99 -7.88 15.95
C PRO A 122 2.06 -8.26 14.92
N ARG A 123 2.09 -9.52 14.47
CA ARG A 123 3.07 -10.02 13.49
C ARG A 123 2.35 -10.86 12.41
N PRO A 124 1.56 -10.22 11.54
CA PRO A 124 0.66 -10.92 10.64
C PRO A 124 1.37 -11.86 9.66
N LEU A 125 2.60 -11.54 9.21
CA LEU A 125 3.34 -12.45 8.33
C LEU A 125 3.62 -13.80 9.00
N THR A 126 4.20 -13.79 10.21
CA THR A 126 4.72 -15.01 10.85
C THR A 126 3.70 -15.73 11.72
N GLN A 127 2.73 -15.02 12.29
CA GLN A 127 1.71 -15.60 13.17
C GLN A 127 0.48 -16.10 12.41
N TYR A 128 0.19 -15.53 11.24
CA TYR A 128 -1.07 -15.72 10.55
C TYR A 128 -0.89 -16.11 9.07
N ILE A 129 -0.29 -15.25 8.24
CA ILE A 129 -0.22 -15.43 6.77
C ILE A 129 0.58 -16.69 6.39
N PHE A 130 1.84 -16.81 6.81
CA PHE A 130 2.67 -17.96 6.46
C PHE A 130 2.14 -19.28 7.06
N PRO A 131 1.76 -19.34 8.35
CA PRO A 131 1.14 -20.55 8.89
C PRO A 131 -0.10 -20.98 8.11
N LEU A 132 -0.97 -20.02 7.76
CA LEU A 132 -2.19 -20.30 7.02
C LEU A 132 -1.90 -20.73 5.57
N LEU A 133 -0.90 -20.13 4.90
CA LEU A 133 -0.45 -20.55 3.57
C LEU A 133 0.10 -21.99 3.55
N ILE A 134 0.92 -22.34 4.54
CA ILE A 134 1.67 -23.61 4.56
C ILE A 134 0.83 -24.75 5.14
N HIS A 135 0.12 -24.48 6.23
CA HIS A 135 -0.57 -25.50 7.03
C HIS A 135 -2.10 -25.46 6.88
N GLY A 136 -2.66 -24.41 6.26
CA GLY A 136 -4.11 -24.20 6.21
C GLY A 136 -4.71 -23.79 7.57
N HIS A 137 -3.89 -23.56 8.59
CA HIS A 137 -4.30 -23.13 9.92
C HIS A 137 -3.20 -22.33 10.62
N PHE A 138 -3.55 -21.67 11.71
CA PHE A 138 -2.66 -20.88 12.56
C PHE A 138 -2.96 -21.14 14.03
N SER A 139 -2.10 -20.65 14.93
CA SER A 139 -2.24 -20.90 16.37
C SER A 139 -3.55 -20.31 16.93
N PRO A 140 -4.30 -21.04 17.76
CA PRO A 140 -5.46 -20.50 18.49
C PRO A 140 -5.11 -19.31 19.39
N ALA A 141 -3.83 -19.11 19.72
CA ALA A 141 -3.35 -17.99 20.51
C ALA A 141 -3.19 -16.68 19.72
N VAL A 142 -3.39 -16.69 18.40
CA VAL A 142 -3.39 -15.45 17.60
C VAL A 142 -4.54 -14.56 18.07
N PRO A 143 -4.29 -13.31 18.48
CA PRO A 143 -5.31 -12.44 19.05
C PRO A 143 -6.22 -11.88 17.96
N ILE A 144 -7.10 -12.71 17.42
CA ILE A 144 -8.12 -12.27 16.47
C ILE A 144 -9.31 -11.79 17.28
N THR A 145 -9.69 -10.53 17.10
CA THR A 145 -10.87 -9.96 17.78
C THR A 145 -12.13 -10.70 17.32
N PRO A 146 -13.07 -11.07 18.20
CA PRO A 146 -14.38 -11.57 17.79
C PRO A 146 -15.18 -10.49 17.04
N PRO A 147 -16.03 -10.84 16.04
CA PRO A 147 -16.70 -12.14 15.83
C PRO A 147 -15.99 -13.12 14.87
N TRP A 148 -14.75 -12.82 14.46
CA TRP A 148 -14.03 -13.43 13.33
C TRP A 148 -13.30 -14.73 13.71
N SER A 149 -14.04 -15.70 14.28
CA SER A 149 -13.50 -16.93 14.88
C SER A 149 -12.52 -17.71 13.99
N ALA A 150 -11.54 -18.39 14.60
CA ALA A 150 -10.61 -19.30 13.91
C ALA A 150 -11.30 -20.37 13.03
N ALA A 151 -12.58 -20.67 13.29
CA ALA A 151 -13.37 -21.62 12.49
C ALA A 151 -13.67 -21.12 11.07
N THR A 152 -13.74 -19.80 10.85
CA THR A 152 -13.97 -19.21 9.52
C THR A 152 -12.66 -18.95 8.77
N PHE A 153 -11.54 -18.92 9.51
CA PHE A 153 -10.22 -18.55 8.99
C PHE A 153 -9.26 -19.72 8.75
N THR A 154 -9.71 -20.97 8.89
CA THR A 154 -8.93 -22.18 8.59
C THR A 154 -9.39 -22.80 7.26
N GLY A 155 -8.46 -23.36 6.47
CA GLY A 155 -8.74 -23.93 5.14
C GLY A 155 -7.63 -23.69 4.10
N HIS A 156 -7.73 -24.34 2.94
CA HIS A 156 -6.77 -24.22 1.83
C HIS A 156 -6.83 -22.85 1.15
N THR A 157 -5.71 -22.45 0.56
CA THR A 157 -5.41 -21.19 -0.12
C THR A 157 -6.33 -20.90 -1.32
N SER A 158 -7.50 -20.31 -1.08
CA SER A 158 -8.25 -19.57 -2.10
C SER A 158 -9.37 -18.65 -1.56
N VAL A 159 -9.40 -18.34 -0.26
CA VAL A 159 -10.52 -17.57 0.27
C VAL A 159 -10.10 -16.10 0.35
N ASN A 160 -10.48 -15.32 -0.66
CA ASN A 160 -10.59 -13.87 -0.48
C ASN A 160 -11.70 -13.64 0.57
N ARG A 161 -11.33 -13.64 1.86
CA ARG A 161 -12.27 -13.58 2.99
C ARG A 161 -12.87 -12.19 3.20
N MET A 162 -12.43 -11.21 2.40
CA MET A 162 -12.96 -9.86 2.33
C MET A 162 -14.48 -9.87 2.13
N THR A 163 -15.03 -10.80 1.35
CA THR A 163 -16.49 -10.90 1.15
C THR A 163 -17.27 -11.17 2.44
N HIS A 164 -16.69 -11.90 3.41
CA HIS A 164 -17.37 -12.13 4.68
C HIS A 164 -17.31 -10.89 5.59
N ASP A 165 -16.16 -10.21 5.60
CA ASP A 165 -16.01 -8.94 6.34
C ASP A 165 -16.96 -7.87 5.79
N GLU A 166 -17.03 -7.76 4.46
CA GLU A 166 -17.93 -6.86 3.76
C GLU A 166 -19.40 -7.21 4.03
N ALA A 167 -19.78 -8.50 4.09
CA ALA A 167 -21.16 -8.90 4.36
C ALA A 167 -21.70 -8.36 5.69
N ILE A 168 -20.86 -8.25 6.73
CA ILE A 168 -21.25 -7.66 8.02
C ILE A 168 -21.29 -6.14 7.96
N VAL A 169 -20.35 -5.52 7.23
CA VAL A 169 -20.38 -4.07 7.00
C VAL A 169 -21.67 -3.70 6.26
N PHE A 170 -22.05 -4.46 5.23
CA PHE A 170 -23.32 -4.33 4.52
C PHE A 170 -24.54 -4.63 5.39
N SER A 171 -24.44 -5.51 6.40
CA SER A 171 -25.54 -5.71 7.35
C SER A 171 -25.73 -4.52 8.30
N ARG A 172 -24.65 -3.79 8.63
CA ARG A 172 -24.71 -2.60 9.51
C ARG A 172 -25.01 -1.30 8.75
N HIS A 173 -24.49 -1.18 7.53
CA HIS A 173 -24.66 -0.03 6.63
C HIS A 173 -25.20 -0.55 5.30
N PRO A 174 -26.48 -0.94 5.25
CA PRO A 174 -27.05 -1.49 4.02
C PRO A 174 -27.01 -0.45 2.89
N PRO A 175 -26.95 -0.90 1.62
CA PRO A 175 -27.08 -0.01 0.46
C PRO A 175 -28.34 0.87 0.61
N GLY A 176 -28.20 2.18 0.36
CA GLY A 176 -29.28 3.14 0.53
C GLY A 176 -29.51 3.65 1.96
N SER A 177 -28.72 3.23 2.95
CA SER A 177 -28.72 3.87 4.27
C SER A 177 -28.02 5.23 4.24
N ASP A 178 -28.48 6.20 5.04
CA ASP A 178 -27.88 7.55 5.11
C ASP A 178 -26.36 7.52 5.34
N ALA A 179 -25.89 6.60 6.18
CA ALA A 179 -24.47 6.42 6.47
C ALA A 179 -23.67 5.88 5.27
N SER A 180 -24.27 4.97 4.49
CA SER A 180 -23.65 4.46 3.26
C SER A 180 -23.62 5.55 2.18
N GLU A 181 -24.72 6.25 1.98
CA GLU A 181 -24.85 7.33 0.98
C GLU A 181 -23.91 8.50 1.30
N TRP A 182 -23.81 8.89 2.57
CA TRP A 182 -22.89 9.93 3.01
C TRP A 182 -21.41 9.54 2.82
N ALA A 183 -21.07 8.25 2.92
CA ALA A 183 -19.70 7.77 2.77
C ALA A 183 -19.28 7.56 1.30
N SER A 184 -20.22 7.50 0.36
CA SER A 184 -19.96 7.19 -1.05
C SER A 184 -19.77 8.41 -1.96
N PHE A 185 -19.70 9.62 -1.42
CA PHE A 185 -19.73 10.82 -2.25
C PHE A 185 -18.44 11.07 -3.05
N ASN A 186 -18.59 11.72 -4.21
CA ASN A 186 -17.47 12.18 -5.03
C ASN A 186 -17.65 13.64 -5.47
N LEU A 187 -16.58 14.23 -6.03
CA LEU A 187 -16.53 15.65 -6.39
C LEU A 187 -17.61 16.10 -7.40
N GLY A 188 -18.19 15.19 -8.18
CA GLY A 188 -19.25 15.53 -9.12
C GLY A 188 -20.67 15.36 -8.59
N GLU A 189 -20.87 14.72 -7.45
CA GLU A 189 -22.22 14.54 -6.90
C GLU A 189 -22.96 15.84 -6.58
N PRO A 190 -22.31 16.93 -6.13
CA PRO A 190 -22.99 18.22 -5.97
C PRO A 190 -23.58 18.79 -7.28
N PHE A 191 -23.11 18.33 -8.44
CA PHE A 191 -23.52 18.83 -9.76
C PHE A 191 -24.48 17.89 -10.48
N PHE A 192 -24.35 16.58 -10.28
CA PHE A 192 -25.10 15.56 -11.03
C PHE A 192 -26.04 14.70 -10.18
N GLY A 193 -25.95 14.81 -8.84
CA GLY A 193 -26.66 13.98 -7.88
C GLY A 193 -25.88 12.73 -7.45
N PRO A 194 -26.21 12.15 -6.28
CA PRO A 194 -25.59 10.93 -5.79
C PRO A 194 -25.92 9.73 -6.69
N GLY A 195 -24.96 8.82 -6.87
CA GLY A 195 -25.14 7.59 -7.66
C GLY A 195 -25.22 7.76 -9.19
N ASP A 196 -25.17 8.99 -9.71
CA ASP A 196 -25.14 9.24 -11.17
C ASP A 196 -23.71 9.07 -11.71
N GLY A 197 -23.52 8.25 -12.76
CA GLY A 197 -22.21 8.06 -13.39
C GLY A 197 -21.57 9.34 -13.92
N ARG A 198 -22.37 10.38 -14.22
CA ARG A 198 -21.89 11.73 -14.61
C ARG A 198 -21.14 12.43 -13.48
N SER A 199 -21.35 12.04 -12.23
CA SER A 199 -20.55 12.52 -11.10
C SER A 199 -19.05 12.23 -11.26
N LEU A 200 -18.66 11.28 -12.11
CA LEU A 200 -17.25 10.99 -12.40
C LEU A 200 -16.60 11.97 -13.40
N ILE A 201 -17.38 12.84 -14.06
CA ILE A 201 -16.86 13.79 -15.07
C ILE A 201 -15.71 14.66 -14.53
N PRO A 202 -15.79 15.29 -13.33
CA PRO A 202 -14.68 16.07 -12.80
C PRO A 202 -13.39 15.27 -12.65
N ILE A 203 -13.48 14.02 -12.18
CA ILE A 203 -12.32 13.13 -12.05
C ILE A 203 -11.75 12.80 -13.44
N ALA A 204 -12.59 12.47 -14.41
CA ALA A 204 -12.17 12.19 -15.79
C ALA A 204 -11.46 13.40 -16.43
N LEU A 205 -11.95 14.62 -16.19
CA LEU A 205 -11.33 15.85 -16.69
C LEU A 205 -9.95 16.09 -16.06
N VAL A 206 -9.79 15.87 -14.75
CA VAL A 206 -8.48 15.98 -14.07
C VAL A 206 -7.48 14.98 -14.64
N ILE A 207 -7.89 13.72 -14.85
CA ILE A 207 -7.04 12.68 -15.45
C ILE A 207 -6.66 13.08 -16.88
N ALA A 208 -7.62 13.50 -17.70
CA ALA A 208 -7.36 13.91 -19.09
C ALA A 208 -6.40 15.11 -19.16
N ALA A 209 -6.60 16.12 -18.30
CA ALA A 209 -5.71 17.28 -18.23
C ALA A 209 -4.28 16.87 -17.83
N GLY A 210 -4.13 15.97 -16.85
CA GLY A 210 -2.84 15.41 -16.45
C GLY A 210 -2.15 14.66 -17.59
N LEU A 211 -2.87 13.79 -18.31
CA LEU A 211 -2.35 13.06 -19.46
C LEU A 211 -1.92 13.98 -20.60
N ILE A 212 -2.70 15.02 -20.90
CA ILE A 212 -2.36 16.04 -21.91
C ILE A 212 -1.09 16.78 -21.50
N ALA A 213 -0.97 17.18 -20.22
CA ALA A 213 0.21 17.86 -19.71
C ALA A 213 1.47 16.99 -19.82
N ILE A 214 1.37 15.70 -19.46
CA ILE A 214 2.47 14.73 -19.61
C ILE A 214 2.84 14.58 -21.09
N ALA A 215 1.87 14.36 -21.97
CA ALA A 215 2.12 14.19 -23.41
C ALA A 215 2.79 15.42 -24.03
N ARG A 216 2.35 16.63 -23.67
CA ARG A 216 2.98 17.89 -24.10
C ARG A 216 4.41 17.99 -23.59
N LYS A 217 4.66 17.61 -22.34
CA LYS A 217 6.00 17.64 -21.75
C LYS A 217 6.94 16.65 -22.44
N THR A 218 6.50 15.43 -22.70
CA THR A 218 7.32 14.41 -23.38
C THR A 218 7.73 14.86 -24.78
N ARG A 219 6.83 15.51 -25.53
CA ARG A 219 7.15 16.08 -26.86
C ARG A 219 8.16 17.23 -26.82
N SER A 220 8.31 17.91 -25.68
CA SER A 220 9.26 19.01 -25.50
C SER A 220 10.67 18.55 -25.12
N ILE A 221 10.87 17.26 -24.85
CA ILE A 221 12.19 16.70 -24.53
C ILE A 221 12.91 16.40 -25.85
N PRO A 222 14.09 17.00 -26.12
CA PRO A 222 14.88 16.66 -27.30
C PRO A 222 15.21 15.18 -27.30
N GLN A 223 14.97 14.48 -28.41
CA GLN A 223 15.43 13.11 -28.55
C GLN A 223 16.94 13.13 -28.72
N SER A 224 17.65 12.68 -27.68
CA SER A 224 19.10 12.44 -27.69
C SER A 224 19.44 11.10 -28.30
#